data_AF-A0A5N5RPA3-F1
#
_entry.id   AF-A0A5N5RPA3-F1
#
_cell.length_a   1.000
_cell.length_b   1.000
_cell.length_c   1.000
_cell.angle_alpha   90.00
_cell.angle_beta   90.00
_cell.angle_gamma   90.00
#
_symmetry.space_group_name_H-M   'P 1'
#
loop_
_entity.id
_entity.type
_entity.pdbx_description
1 polymer ?
#
loop_
_entity_poly.entity_id
_entity_poly.type
_entity_poly.pdbx_seq_one_letter_code
_entity_poly.pdbx_strand_id
1 'polypeptide(L)'
;MSITKRGIMMIVAAAIIIIAIAAGIAIGVTMMGDGRSGGSDAADARQQTQSDTQTAAFPEFALGGTAITADEFDQAMKTAKNETISHFSQTYQVNLNADDADWTAKHGSETPIDYLARQTVSDLRTRHATYRVGMSIGAVASDDYPSIVSRMRNANQTNADKRANGEVVYGRSEYDIDMYIDYELTALKNAYIDNDGNPGMALSDKDVQDYYDAHDWTVEGVDGKAPLSDVKANVKVQLREERYRAIIAKEVDSISLADVPWAKLRAYALGQLD
;
A
#
# COMPACT_ATOMS: atom_id res chain seq x y z
N MET A 1 28.94 9.16 -37.22
CA MET A 1 28.40 7.93 -36.62
C MET A 1 27.79 8.32 -35.28
N SER A 2 26.50 8.70 -35.30
CA SER A 2 25.77 9.20 -34.14
C SER A 2 25.21 8.02 -33.34
N ILE A 3 25.44 8.05 -32.03
CA ILE A 3 24.81 7.10 -31.09
C ILE A 3 23.59 7.82 -30.51
N THR A 4 22.42 7.38 -30.97
CA THR A 4 21.10 7.84 -30.54
C THR A 4 20.88 7.42 -29.09
N LYS A 5 20.96 8.38 -28.15
CA LYS A 5 20.42 8.20 -26.80
C LYS A 5 18.90 8.16 -26.90
N ARG A 6 18.31 6.98 -26.72
CA ARG A 6 16.86 6.82 -26.55
C ARG A 6 16.50 7.33 -25.15
N GLY A 7 16.01 8.56 -25.06
CA GLY A 7 15.36 9.08 -23.86
C GLY A 7 14.03 8.38 -23.66
N ILE A 8 13.83 7.82 -22.47
CA ILE A 8 12.52 7.33 -22.01
C ILE A 8 11.69 8.58 -21.69
N MET A 9 10.69 8.84 -22.53
CA MET A 9 9.78 9.97 -22.42
C MET A 9 8.71 9.61 -21.37
N MET A 10 8.89 10.03 -20.12
CA MET A 10 7.84 9.97 -19.10
C MET A 10 6.96 11.22 -19.20
N ILE A 11 5.81 11.05 -19.84
CA ILE A 11 4.71 12.02 -19.77
C ILE A 11 3.99 11.75 -18.44
N VAL A 12 4.12 12.64 -17.46
CA VAL A 12 3.34 12.58 -16.22
C VAL A 12 2.51 13.85 -16.11
N ALA A 13 1.23 13.73 -16.43
CA ALA A 13 0.23 14.74 -16.15
C ALA A 13 -0.12 14.69 -14.65
N ALA A 14 0.22 15.73 -13.89
CA ALA A 14 -0.09 15.83 -12.47
C ALA A 14 -1.45 16.55 -12.29
N ALA A 15 -2.46 15.82 -11.80
CA ALA A 15 -3.65 16.40 -11.21
C ALA A 15 -3.50 16.34 -9.68
N ILE A 16 -3.21 17.48 -9.05
CA ILE A 16 -3.11 17.62 -7.60
C ILE A 16 -4.48 18.01 -7.05
N ILE A 17 -5.11 17.12 -6.29
CA ILE A 17 -6.32 17.43 -5.51
C ILE A 17 -5.90 17.54 -4.04
N ILE A 18 -5.96 18.76 -3.52
CA ILE A 18 -5.69 19.09 -2.11
C ILE A 18 -6.97 18.81 -1.31
N ILE A 19 -6.91 17.91 -0.33
CA ILE A 19 -7.98 17.71 0.65
C ILE A 19 -7.43 18.02 2.04
N ALA A 20 -7.95 19.10 2.64
CA ALA A 20 -7.67 19.48 4.01
C ALA A 20 -8.56 18.66 4.97
N ILE A 21 -7.99 18.01 5.98
CA ILE A 21 -8.74 17.34 7.05
C ILE A 21 -8.36 17.97 8.38
N ALA A 22 -9.37 18.56 9.04
CA ALA A 22 -9.30 19.04 10.41
C ALA A 22 -9.46 17.86 11.38
N ALA A 23 -8.55 17.77 12.36
CA ALA A 23 -8.59 16.79 13.44
C ALA A 23 -9.63 17.16 14.51
N GLY A 24 -10.39 16.17 14.99
CA GLY A 24 -11.34 16.29 16.10
C GLY A 24 -11.29 15.07 17.02
N ILE A 25 -11.17 15.34 18.32
CA ILE A 25 -10.83 14.44 19.43
C ILE A 25 -11.99 13.49 19.85
N ALA A 26 -11.60 12.35 20.42
CA ALA A 26 -12.35 11.21 20.96
C ALA A 26 -13.35 11.50 22.11
N ILE A 27 -14.40 10.66 22.21
CA ILE A 27 -15.03 10.20 23.47
C ILE A 27 -15.51 8.75 23.27
N GLY A 28 -15.15 7.84 24.18
CA GLY A 28 -15.60 6.45 24.22
C GLY A 28 -16.69 6.20 25.27
N VAL A 29 -17.48 5.13 25.09
CA VAL A 29 -18.25 4.45 26.15
C VAL A 29 -18.31 2.93 25.86
N THR A 30 -18.24 2.17 26.96
CA THR A 30 -18.02 0.74 27.17
C THR A 30 -19.24 -0.17 26.91
N MET A 31 -18.92 -1.46 26.79
CA MET A 31 -19.74 -2.68 26.57
C MET A 31 -20.91 -2.93 27.55
N MET A 32 -21.88 -3.75 27.10
CA MET A 32 -22.50 -4.81 27.92
C MET A 32 -23.15 -5.89 27.02
N GLY A 33 -22.90 -7.18 27.33
CA GLY A 33 -23.46 -8.33 26.62
C GLY A 33 -24.66 -8.97 27.33
N ASP A 34 -25.26 -9.99 26.71
CA ASP A 34 -25.46 -11.34 27.28
C ASP A 34 -26.37 -12.23 26.40
N GLY A 35 -26.12 -13.56 26.44
CA GLY A 35 -27.19 -14.56 26.52
C GLY A 35 -27.39 -15.57 25.37
N ARG A 36 -26.84 -16.80 25.55
CA ARG A 36 -27.44 -18.18 25.48
C ARG A 36 -28.70 -18.42 24.58
N SER A 37 -28.96 -19.56 23.92
CA SER A 37 -28.69 -21.00 24.15
C SER A 37 -29.38 -21.90 23.09
N GLY A 38 -28.92 -23.17 22.93
CA GLY A 38 -29.71 -24.34 22.44
C GLY A 38 -29.56 -24.66 20.95
N GLY A 39 -29.45 -25.89 20.45
CA GLY A 39 -29.62 -27.26 20.97
C GLY A 39 -29.24 -28.26 19.86
N SER A 40 -29.21 -29.56 20.20
CA SER A 40 -28.58 -30.70 19.53
C SER A 40 -29.31 -31.27 18.28
N ASP A 41 -28.60 -32.00 17.42
CA ASP A 41 -28.77 -33.46 17.17
C ASP A 41 -27.99 -33.97 15.94
N ALA A 42 -27.76 -35.29 15.91
CA ALA A 42 -26.65 -35.98 15.27
C ALA A 42 -26.98 -36.69 13.94
N ALA A 43 -25.89 -36.96 13.19
CA ALA A 43 -25.61 -38.11 12.32
C ALA A 43 -26.40 -38.30 11.01
N ASP A 44 -25.69 -38.18 9.88
CA ASP A 44 -25.65 -39.26 8.90
C ASP A 44 -24.30 -39.27 8.14
N ALA A 45 -23.72 -40.46 8.01
CA ALA A 45 -22.38 -40.68 7.48
C ALA A 45 -22.45 -41.05 6.00
N ARG A 46 -21.84 -40.23 5.15
CA ARG A 46 -21.39 -40.63 3.81
C ARG A 46 -19.96 -40.14 3.60
N GLN A 47 -19.02 -41.07 3.76
CA GLN A 47 -17.64 -40.88 3.32
C GLN A 47 -17.57 -41.07 1.80
N GLN A 48 -17.19 -40.00 1.09
CA GLN A 48 -16.48 -40.06 -0.18
C GLN A 48 -15.52 -38.87 -0.23
N THR A 49 -14.28 -39.16 0.19
CA THR A 49 -13.02 -38.48 -0.19
C THR A 49 -13.11 -36.98 -0.49
N GLN A 50 -13.10 -36.18 0.59
CA GLN A 50 -12.63 -34.81 0.53
C GLN A 50 -11.11 -34.84 0.72
N SER A 51 -10.38 -34.25 -0.21
CA SER A 51 -9.01 -33.82 0.03
C SER A 51 -9.07 -32.82 1.19
N ASP A 52 -8.66 -33.23 2.37
CA ASP A 52 -8.44 -32.33 3.50
C ASP A 52 -7.22 -31.46 3.16
N THR A 53 -7.37 -30.50 2.25
CA THR A 53 -6.52 -29.30 2.27
C THR A 53 -6.98 -28.51 3.49
N GLN A 54 -6.50 -28.91 4.66
CA GLN A 54 -6.66 -28.10 5.85
C GLN A 54 -5.91 -26.79 5.58
N THR A 55 -6.66 -25.72 5.23
CA THR A 55 -6.10 -24.37 5.06
C THR A 55 -5.21 -24.10 6.26
N ALA A 56 -3.91 -23.93 6.00
CA ALA A 56 -2.95 -23.75 7.07
C ALA A 56 -3.38 -22.55 7.92
N ALA A 57 -3.24 -22.63 9.24
CA ALA A 57 -3.55 -21.49 10.10
C ALA A 57 -2.58 -20.34 9.81
N PHE A 58 -3.08 -19.10 9.83
CA PHE A 58 -2.25 -17.92 9.64
C PHE A 58 -1.20 -17.83 10.76
N PRO A 59 0.10 -17.68 10.44
CA PRO A 59 1.13 -17.60 11.46
C PRO A 59 1.18 -16.21 12.10
N GLU A 60 1.41 -16.15 13.40
CA GLU A 60 1.67 -14.89 14.09
C GLU A 60 3.07 -14.35 13.71
N PHE A 61 3.12 -13.09 13.29
CA PHE A 61 4.35 -12.33 13.09
C PHE A 61 4.06 -10.83 13.11
N ALA A 62 5.12 -10.01 13.14
CA ALA A 62 5.02 -8.56 13.15
C ALA A 62 6.02 -7.92 12.17
N LEU A 63 5.67 -6.74 11.67
CA LEU A 63 6.56 -5.87 10.89
C LEU A 63 6.67 -4.53 11.62
N GLY A 64 7.90 -4.11 11.93
CA GLY A 64 8.14 -2.82 12.60
C GLY A 64 7.57 -2.73 14.02
N GLY A 65 7.26 -3.88 14.64
CA GLY A 65 6.61 -3.96 15.95
C GLY A 65 5.08 -4.11 15.89
N THR A 66 4.49 -4.03 14.70
CA THR A 66 3.04 -4.14 14.50
C THR A 66 2.67 -5.54 14.03
N ALA A 67 1.77 -6.20 14.76
CA ALA A 67 1.31 -7.54 14.42
C ALA A 67 0.52 -7.51 13.11
N ILE A 68 0.83 -8.45 12.21
CA ILE A 68 0.10 -8.62 10.95
C ILE A 68 -1.08 -9.55 11.21
N THR A 69 -2.25 -9.21 10.67
CA THR A 69 -3.44 -10.07 10.74
C THR A 69 -3.61 -10.89 9.45
N ALA A 70 -4.41 -11.96 9.52
CA ALA A 70 -4.79 -12.73 8.33
C ALA A 70 -5.48 -11.83 7.28
N ASP A 71 -6.48 -11.06 7.70
CA ASP A 71 -7.20 -10.13 6.82
C ASP A 71 -6.27 -9.13 6.13
N GLU A 72 -5.27 -8.63 6.85
CA GLU A 72 -4.27 -7.70 6.33
C GLU A 72 -3.38 -8.36 5.26
N PHE A 73 -2.92 -9.57 5.55
CA PHE A 73 -2.10 -10.35 4.63
C PHE A 73 -2.89 -10.72 3.38
N ASP A 74 -4.13 -11.18 3.52
CA ASP A 74 -5.02 -11.55 2.42
C ASP A 74 -5.36 -10.34 1.55
N GLN A 75 -5.57 -9.18 2.16
CA GLN A 75 -5.77 -7.92 1.44
C GLN A 75 -4.55 -7.59 0.57
N ALA A 76 -3.34 -7.61 1.13
CA ALA A 76 -2.11 -7.31 0.38
C ALA A 76 -1.81 -8.39 -0.67
N MET A 77 -2.12 -9.66 -0.38
CA MET A 77 -1.86 -10.79 -1.27
C MET A 77 -2.65 -10.71 -2.58
N LYS A 78 -3.82 -10.06 -2.60
CA LYS A 78 -4.59 -9.87 -3.85
C LYS A 78 -3.79 -9.13 -4.92
N THR A 79 -3.11 -8.04 -4.54
CA THR A 79 -2.26 -7.26 -5.44
C THR A 79 -1.01 -8.07 -5.80
N ALA A 80 -0.34 -8.64 -4.81
CA ALA A 80 0.85 -9.46 -5.02
C ALA A 80 0.60 -10.67 -5.93
N LYS A 81 -0.61 -11.25 -5.92
CA LYS A 81 -1.02 -12.34 -6.82
C LYS A 81 -0.98 -11.90 -8.27
N ASN A 82 -1.56 -10.74 -8.60
CA ASN A 82 -1.55 -10.20 -9.96
C ASN A 82 -0.13 -9.88 -10.45
N GLU A 83 0.70 -9.36 -9.56
CA GLU A 83 2.12 -9.08 -9.85
C GLU A 83 2.91 -10.37 -10.08
N THR A 84 2.66 -11.41 -9.28
CA THR A 84 3.28 -12.73 -9.43
C THR A 84 2.89 -13.35 -10.78
N ILE A 85 1.60 -13.33 -11.13
CA ILE A 85 1.10 -13.81 -12.43
C ILE A 85 1.80 -13.07 -13.58
N SER A 86 1.88 -11.74 -13.50
CA SER A 86 2.55 -10.91 -14.50
C SER A 86 4.04 -11.24 -14.63
N HIS A 87 4.75 -11.34 -13.50
CA HIS A 87 6.17 -11.67 -13.47
C HIS A 87 6.48 -13.02 -14.12
N PHE A 88 5.75 -14.07 -13.73
CA PHE A 88 5.99 -15.43 -14.25
C PHE A 88 5.56 -15.60 -15.71
N SER A 89 4.51 -14.88 -16.13
CA SER A 89 4.12 -14.81 -17.54
C SER A 89 5.20 -14.14 -18.39
N GLN A 90 5.72 -12.99 -17.97
CA GLN A 90 6.71 -12.22 -18.74
C GLN A 90 8.10 -12.86 -18.73
N THR A 91 8.52 -13.42 -17.60
CA THR A 91 9.90 -13.92 -17.40
C THR A 91 10.04 -15.37 -17.83
N TYR A 92 9.05 -16.20 -17.54
CA TYR A 92 9.12 -17.65 -17.71
C TYR A 92 8.06 -18.22 -18.68
N GLN A 93 7.19 -17.38 -19.25
CA GLN A 93 6.07 -17.79 -20.12
C GLN A 93 5.11 -18.79 -19.45
N VAL A 94 4.96 -18.67 -18.12
CA VAL A 94 4.08 -19.53 -17.32
C VAL A 94 2.70 -18.88 -17.20
N ASN A 95 1.64 -19.65 -17.47
CA ASN A 95 0.26 -19.20 -17.26
C ASN A 95 -0.26 -19.64 -15.88
N LEU A 96 -0.12 -18.77 -14.89
CA LEU A 96 -0.62 -19.01 -13.52
C LEU A 96 -2.13 -18.75 -13.35
N ASN A 97 -2.84 -18.34 -14.41
CA ASN A 97 -4.31 -18.21 -14.39
C ASN A 97 -5.02 -19.50 -14.79
N ALA A 98 -4.28 -20.55 -15.17
CA ALA A 98 -4.89 -21.85 -15.47
C ALA A 98 -5.41 -22.49 -14.18
N ASP A 99 -6.55 -23.17 -14.25
CA ASP A 99 -7.17 -23.85 -13.10
C ASP A 99 -6.25 -24.94 -12.50
N ASP A 100 -5.33 -25.49 -13.31
CA ASP A 100 -4.35 -26.51 -12.93
C ASP A 100 -2.92 -25.95 -12.74
N ALA A 101 -2.79 -24.63 -12.58
CA ALA A 101 -1.50 -23.99 -12.39
C ALA A 101 -0.77 -24.50 -11.13
N ASP A 102 0.45 -25.02 -11.30
CA ASP A 102 1.30 -25.43 -10.19
C ASP A 102 2.09 -24.24 -9.62
N TRP A 103 1.58 -23.66 -8.53
CA TRP A 103 2.23 -22.55 -7.81
C TRP A 103 3.50 -22.96 -7.05
N THR A 104 3.79 -24.26 -6.97
CA THR A 104 4.97 -24.80 -6.28
C THR A 104 6.09 -25.20 -7.24
N ALA A 105 5.79 -25.24 -8.55
CA ALA A 105 6.76 -25.54 -9.60
C ALA A 105 7.94 -24.56 -9.59
N LYS A 106 9.14 -25.10 -9.84
CA LYS A 106 10.37 -24.31 -9.89
C LYS A 106 10.62 -23.78 -11.29
N HIS A 107 10.85 -22.48 -11.41
CA HIS A 107 11.25 -21.79 -12.64
C HIS A 107 12.54 -21.02 -12.36
N GLY A 108 13.65 -21.46 -12.98
CA GLY A 108 14.98 -20.93 -12.64
C GLY A 108 15.34 -21.20 -11.17
N SER A 109 15.54 -20.13 -10.40
CA SER A 109 15.81 -20.20 -8.95
C SER A 109 14.58 -19.98 -8.07
N GLU A 110 13.41 -19.72 -8.65
CA GLU A 110 12.24 -19.20 -7.95
C GLU A 110 11.05 -20.17 -8.07
N THR A 111 10.07 -20.02 -7.18
CA THR A 111 8.75 -20.64 -7.30
C THR A 111 7.68 -19.56 -7.16
N PRO A 112 6.52 -19.67 -7.85
CA PRO A 112 5.46 -18.68 -7.74
C PRO A 112 5.00 -18.42 -6.31
N ILE A 113 4.88 -19.48 -5.50
CA ILE A 113 4.44 -19.35 -4.10
C ILE A 113 5.46 -18.64 -3.20
N ASP A 114 6.77 -18.83 -3.43
CA ASP A 114 7.80 -18.10 -2.70
C ASP A 114 7.83 -16.63 -3.11
N TYR A 115 7.71 -16.36 -4.42
CA TYR A 115 7.62 -15.00 -4.95
C TYR A 115 6.38 -14.28 -4.40
N LEU A 116 5.20 -14.90 -4.43
CA LEU A 116 3.95 -14.35 -3.90
C LEU A 116 4.11 -13.96 -2.43
N ALA A 117 4.57 -14.89 -1.58
CA ALA A 117 4.73 -14.63 -0.15
C ALA A 117 5.72 -13.47 0.12
N ARG A 118 6.83 -13.41 -0.63
CA ARG A 118 7.81 -12.31 -0.52
C ARG A 118 7.24 -10.98 -0.97
N GLN A 119 6.49 -10.97 -2.08
CA GLN A 119 5.89 -9.76 -2.61
C GLN A 119 4.82 -9.23 -1.63
N THR A 120 3.95 -10.09 -1.12
CA THR A 120 2.98 -9.72 -0.08
C THR A 120 3.68 -9.08 1.13
N VAL A 121 4.72 -9.72 1.69
CA VAL A 121 5.45 -9.17 2.84
C VAL A 121 6.20 -7.86 2.49
N SER A 122 6.70 -7.74 1.26
CA SER A 122 7.34 -6.51 0.77
C SER A 122 6.35 -5.33 0.71
N ASP A 123 5.14 -5.58 0.22
CA ASP A 123 4.07 -4.59 0.14
C ASP A 123 3.60 -4.17 1.55
N LEU A 124 3.39 -5.15 2.44
CA LEU A 124 3.12 -4.91 3.86
C LEU A 124 4.21 -4.02 4.48
N ARG A 125 5.48 -4.39 4.28
CA ARG A 125 6.63 -3.65 4.83
C ARG A 125 6.66 -2.21 4.34
N THR A 126 6.39 -1.97 3.06
CA THR A 126 6.32 -0.62 2.47
C THR A 126 5.15 0.19 3.03
N ARG A 127 3.99 -0.44 3.20
CA ARG A 127 2.83 0.18 3.82
C ARG A 127 3.09 0.57 5.27
N HIS A 128 3.59 -0.34 6.09
CA HIS A 128 3.94 -0.06 7.49
C HIS A 128 5.00 1.04 7.61
N ALA A 129 6.03 1.04 6.75
CA ALA A 129 7.01 2.12 6.70
C ALA A 129 6.36 3.48 6.41
N THR A 130 5.42 3.52 5.46
CA THR A 130 4.68 4.74 5.12
C THR A 130 3.83 5.25 6.29
N TYR A 131 3.12 4.35 6.98
CA TYR A 131 2.37 4.72 8.17
C TYR A 131 3.28 5.19 9.31
N ARG A 132 4.40 4.52 9.58
CA ARG A 132 5.36 4.96 10.62
C ARG A 132 5.94 6.34 10.34
N VAL A 133 6.20 6.67 9.07
CA VAL A 133 6.57 8.04 8.66
C VAL A 133 5.42 9.03 8.90
N GLY A 134 4.19 8.67 8.56
CA GLY A 134 3.01 9.47 8.89
C GLY A 134 2.80 9.68 10.40
N MET A 135 3.03 8.65 11.21
CA MET A 135 2.99 8.72 12.67
C MET A 135 4.06 9.67 13.22
N SER A 136 5.24 9.70 12.62
CA SER A 136 6.35 10.56 13.08
C SER A 136 6.02 12.06 13.02
N ILE A 137 5.09 12.45 12.14
CA ILE A 137 4.58 13.82 12.02
C ILE A 137 3.19 14.00 12.64
N GLY A 138 2.65 12.96 13.30
CA GLY A 138 1.34 12.99 13.93
C GLY A 138 0.14 12.95 12.98
N ALA A 139 0.33 12.57 11.71
CA ALA A 139 -0.76 12.50 10.73
C ALA A 139 -1.73 11.34 10.99
N VAL A 140 -1.24 10.26 11.61
CA VAL A 140 -2.01 9.07 12.01
C VAL A 140 -1.48 8.54 13.34
N ALA A 141 -2.35 7.90 14.12
CA ALA A 141 -2.00 7.41 15.45
C ALA A 141 -1.43 5.98 15.46
N SER A 142 -1.74 5.18 14.45
CA SER A 142 -1.35 3.77 14.38
C SER A 142 -1.32 3.25 12.94
N ASP A 143 -0.42 2.31 12.69
CA ASP A 143 -0.23 1.57 11.45
C ASP A 143 -0.91 0.18 11.44
N ASP A 144 -1.60 -0.20 12.51
CA ASP A 144 -2.30 -1.50 12.57
C ASP A 144 -3.53 -1.54 11.66
N TYR A 145 -3.78 -2.71 11.07
CA TYR A 145 -4.87 -2.90 10.12
C TYR A 145 -6.28 -2.62 10.68
N PRO A 146 -6.66 -3.05 11.90
CA PRO A 146 -7.93 -2.65 12.51
C PRO A 146 -8.11 -1.12 12.60
N SER A 147 -7.06 -0.37 12.91
CA SER A 147 -7.07 1.09 12.93
C SER A 147 -7.27 1.67 11.52
N ILE A 148 -6.64 1.12 10.48
CA ILE A 148 -6.86 1.51 9.08
C ILE A 148 -8.34 1.29 8.70
N VAL A 149 -8.88 0.11 8.99
CA VAL A 149 -10.29 -0.22 8.75
C VAL A 149 -11.23 0.70 9.52
N SER A 150 -10.90 1.07 10.76
CA SER A 150 -11.69 2.02 11.55
C SER A 150 -11.70 3.41 10.91
N ARG A 151 -10.55 3.91 10.45
CA ARG A 151 -10.48 5.21 9.76
C ARG A 151 -11.24 5.21 8.44
N MET A 152 -11.21 4.10 7.69
CA MET A 152 -12.05 3.91 6.50
C MET A 152 -13.54 4.02 6.84
N ARG A 153 -14.01 3.29 7.85
CA ARG A 153 -15.42 3.30 8.26
C ARG A 153 -15.85 4.70 8.71
N ASN A 154 -15.00 5.42 9.44
CA ASN A 154 -15.27 6.79 9.85
C ASN A 154 -15.34 7.76 8.65
N ALA A 155 -14.46 7.61 7.66
CA ALA A 155 -14.51 8.38 6.42
C ALA A 155 -15.80 8.12 5.63
N ASN A 156 -16.20 6.85 5.49
CA ASN A 156 -17.45 6.47 4.84
C ASN A 156 -18.68 7.01 5.57
N GLN A 157 -18.70 6.92 6.91
CA GLN A 157 -19.78 7.49 7.72
C GLN A 157 -19.88 9.01 7.54
N THR A 158 -18.74 9.71 7.60
CA THR A 158 -18.68 11.16 7.39
C THR A 158 -19.23 11.55 6.00
N ASN A 159 -18.88 10.79 4.97
CA ASN A 159 -19.38 11.01 3.61
C ASN A 159 -20.88 10.70 3.49
N ALA A 160 -21.39 9.71 4.24
CA ALA A 160 -22.82 9.43 4.32
C ALA A 160 -23.59 10.56 4.99
N ASP A 161 -23.09 11.10 6.11
CA ASP A 161 -23.72 12.19 6.85
C ASP A 161 -23.77 13.47 6.02
N LYS A 162 -22.66 13.83 5.34
CA LYS A 162 -22.61 14.96 4.41
C LYS A 162 -23.67 14.85 3.31
N ARG A 163 -23.81 13.66 2.70
CA ARG A 163 -24.84 13.42 1.69
C ARG A 163 -26.24 13.57 2.26
N ALA A 164 -26.49 13.05 3.45
CA ALA A 164 -27.79 13.17 4.11
C ALA A 164 -28.15 14.65 4.40
N ASN A 165 -27.14 15.47 4.68
CA ASN A 165 -27.29 16.91 4.93
C ASN A 165 -27.32 17.77 3.65
N GLY A 166 -27.20 17.18 2.46
CA GLY A 166 -27.14 17.91 1.18
C GLY A 166 -25.82 18.64 0.95
N GLU A 167 -24.76 18.29 1.69
CA GLU A 167 -23.42 18.83 1.52
C GLU A 167 -22.68 18.12 0.37
N VAL A 168 -21.76 18.84 -0.27
CA VAL A 168 -20.91 18.28 -1.33
C VAL A 168 -19.87 17.35 -0.72
N VAL A 169 -19.89 16.07 -1.13
CA VAL A 169 -18.80 15.14 -0.88
C VAL A 169 -17.75 15.32 -1.97
N TYR A 170 -16.59 15.83 -1.57
CA TYR A 170 -15.40 15.86 -2.42
C TYR A 170 -14.69 14.50 -2.31
N GLY A 171 -14.51 13.81 -3.44
CA GLY A 171 -13.93 12.45 -3.48
C GLY A 171 -14.98 11.36 -3.68
N ARG A 172 -14.66 10.11 -3.29
CA ARG A 172 -15.60 8.98 -3.44
C ARG A 172 -16.70 9.05 -2.37
N SER A 173 -17.91 8.64 -2.76
CA SER A 173 -19.04 8.53 -1.84
C SER A 173 -18.85 7.47 -0.76
N GLU A 174 -18.06 6.43 -1.07
CA GLU A 174 -17.72 5.31 -0.20
C GLU A 174 -16.40 4.69 -0.70
N TYR A 175 -15.61 4.16 0.23
CA TYR A 175 -14.38 3.43 -0.01
C TYR A 175 -14.52 1.98 0.44
N ASP A 176 -14.04 1.05 -0.38
CA ASP A 176 -13.59 -0.25 0.11
C ASP A 176 -12.15 -0.14 0.68
N ILE A 177 -11.65 -1.21 1.28
CA ILE A 177 -10.36 -1.17 1.98
C ILE A 177 -9.17 -0.93 1.05
N ASP A 178 -9.22 -1.47 -0.18
CA ASP A 178 -8.15 -1.32 -1.16
C ASP A 178 -8.07 0.15 -1.59
N MET A 179 -9.22 0.73 -1.98
CA MET A 179 -9.32 2.13 -2.34
C MET A 179 -8.98 3.08 -1.18
N TYR A 180 -9.31 2.70 0.05
CA TYR A 180 -9.02 3.51 1.22
C TYR A 180 -7.53 3.54 1.56
N ILE A 181 -6.84 2.40 1.48
CA ILE A 181 -5.40 2.33 1.70
C ILE A 181 -4.68 3.23 0.68
N ASP A 182 -5.00 3.15 -0.61
CA ASP A 182 -4.40 4.01 -1.64
C ASP A 182 -4.63 5.50 -1.37
N TYR A 183 -5.86 5.84 -0.98
CA TYR A 183 -6.25 7.19 -0.60
C TYR A 183 -5.45 7.68 0.61
N GLU A 184 -5.37 6.88 1.67
CA GLU A 184 -4.72 7.25 2.92
C GLU A 184 -3.20 7.36 2.75
N LEU A 185 -2.55 6.43 2.04
CA LEU A 185 -1.12 6.51 1.74
C LEU A 185 -0.77 7.76 0.92
N THR A 186 -1.64 8.13 -0.03
CA THR A 186 -1.50 9.39 -0.78
C THR A 186 -1.66 10.61 0.12
N ALA A 187 -2.65 10.60 1.02
CA ALA A 187 -2.86 11.68 1.98
C ALA A 187 -1.67 11.83 2.93
N LEU A 188 -1.08 10.72 3.40
CA LEU A 188 0.11 10.74 4.25
C LEU A 188 1.32 11.31 3.53
N LYS A 189 1.56 10.92 2.27
CA LYS A 189 2.61 11.51 1.43
C LYS A 189 2.42 13.03 1.35
N ASN A 190 1.22 13.48 0.97
CA ASN A 190 0.93 14.91 0.78
C ASN A 190 1.12 15.69 2.09
N ALA A 191 0.57 15.19 3.20
CA ALA A 191 0.78 15.76 4.53
C ALA A 191 2.27 15.88 4.90
N TYR A 192 3.10 14.92 4.47
CA TYR A 192 4.53 14.96 4.69
C TYR A 192 5.23 16.01 3.81
N ILE A 193 5.01 16.00 2.50
CA ILE A 193 5.77 16.84 1.55
C ILE A 193 5.30 18.30 1.50
N ASP A 194 4.06 18.58 1.87
CA ASP A 194 3.50 19.94 1.80
C ASP A 194 4.02 20.84 2.92
N ASN A 195 4.48 20.26 4.04
CA ASN A 195 5.04 20.98 5.18
C ASN A 195 6.58 20.98 5.15
N ASP A 196 7.18 22.14 4.95
CA ASP A 196 8.64 22.30 4.90
C ASP A 196 9.34 22.15 6.27
N GLY A 197 8.58 22.23 7.36
CA GLY A 197 9.04 21.91 8.70
C GLY A 197 9.22 20.41 8.96
N ASN A 198 8.68 19.54 8.10
CA ASN A 198 8.86 18.10 8.25
C ASN A 198 10.32 17.69 7.94
N PRO A 199 10.85 16.64 8.62
CA PRO A 199 12.23 16.21 8.42
C PRO A 199 12.55 15.92 6.95
N GLY A 200 13.56 16.63 6.42
CA GLY A 200 14.01 16.48 5.02
C GLY A 200 13.24 17.31 3.99
N MET A 201 12.17 18.04 4.36
CA MET A 201 11.31 18.77 3.40
C MET A 201 11.68 20.24 3.22
N ALA A 202 12.49 20.80 4.12
CA ALA A 202 13.09 22.12 3.94
C ALA A 202 14.05 22.13 2.73
N LEU A 203 13.85 23.10 1.82
CA LEU A 203 14.65 23.25 0.61
C LEU A 203 15.37 24.60 0.62
N SER A 204 16.67 24.59 0.42
CA SER A 204 17.43 25.80 0.11
C SER A 204 17.27 26.19 -1.36
N ASP A 205 17.56 27.45 -1.70
CA ASP A 205 17.61 27.85 -3.12
C ASP A 205 18.67 27.07 -3.90
N LYS A 206 19.76 26.67 -3.24
CA LYS A 206 20.78 25.80 -3.84
C LYS A 206 20.23 24.41 -4.17
N ASP A 207 19.48 23.79 -3.27
CA ASP A 207 18.87 22.48 -3.53
C ASP A 207 17.94 22.53 -4.75
N VAL A 208 17.14 23.59 -4.84
CA VAL A 208 16.21 23.80 -5.96
C VAL A 208 16.96 24.04 -7.27
N GLN A 209 18.03 24.85 -7.23
CA GLN A 209 18.86 25.12 -8.40
C GLN A 209 19.59 23.87 -8.90
N ASP A 210 20.26 23.14 -8.00
CA ASP A 210 20.98 21.91 -8.33
C ASP A 210 20.03 20.85 -8.91
N TYR A 211 18.83 20.70 -8.32
CA TYR A 211 17.82 19.77 -8.84
C TYR A 211 17.30 20.21 -10.21
N TYR A 212 17.02 21.50 -10.38
CA TYR A 212 16.60 22.04 -11.66
C TYR A 212 17.65 21.79 -12.75
N ASP A 213 18.94 22.07 -12.46
CA ASP A 213 20.04 21.92 -13.42
C ASP A 213 20.25 20.47 -13.85
N ALA A 214 20.06 19.51 -12.94
CA ALA A 214 20.22 18.08 -13.19
C ALA A 214 19.08 17.43 -14.01
N HIS A 215 17.93 18.10 -14.17
CA HIS A 215 16.74 17.54 -14.81
C HIS A 215 16.30 18.35 -16.03
N ASP A 216 15.58 17.70 -16.95
CA ASP A 216 14.94 18.38 -18.07
C ASP A 216 13.57 18.91 -17.63
N TRP A 217 13.28 20.16 -18.01
CA TRP A 217 12.03 20.84 -17.68
C TRP A 217 11.41 21.34 -18.98
N THR A 218 10.15 21.00 -19.22
CA THR A 218 9.43 21.40 -20.44
C THR A 218 8.12 22.06 -20.07
N VAL A 219 7.77 23.11 -20.81
CA VAL A 219 6.47 23.80 -20.73
C VAL A 219 5.96 23.97 -22.15
N GLU A 220 4.65 23.77 -22.35
CA GLU A 220 4.04 23.94 -23.67
C GLU A 220 4.30 25.37 -24.20
N GLY A 221 4.77 25.46 -25.45
CA GLY A 221 5.12 26.74 -26.07
C GLY A 221 6.50 27.29 -25.70
N VAL A 222 7.29 26.57 -24.90
CA VAL A 222 8.68 26.93 -24.60
C VAL A 222 9.64 25.99 -25.34
N ASP A 223 10.45 26.57 -26.23
CA ASP A 223 11.50 25.82 -26.93
C ASP A 223 12.69 25.58 -25.99
N GLY A 224 13.04 24.30 -25.79
CA GLY A 224 14.15 23.89 -24.93
C GLY A 224 13.77 23.79 -23.45
N LYS A 225 14.73 23.98 -22.56
CA LYS A 225 14.53 23.83 -21.11
C LYS A 225 13.76 25.03 -20.57
N ALA A 226 12.60 24.76 -19.97
CA ALA A 226 11.73 25.78 -19.38
C ALA A 226 12.46 26.56 -18.27
N PRO A 227 12.37 27.89 -18.22
CA PRO A 227 13.01 28.71 -17.19
C PRO A 227 12.63 28.28 -15.77
N LEU A 228 13.60 28.29 -14.84
CA LEU A 228 13.34 27.94 -13.45
C LEU A 228 12.21 28.77 -12.83
N SER A 229 12.05 30.05 -13.19
CA SER A 229 10.94 30.88 -12.70
C SER A 229 9.56 30.26 -12.96
N ASP A 230 9.41 29.57 -14.07
CA ASP A 230 8.13 29.05 -14.57
C ASP A 230 7.84 27.67 -13.98
N VAL A 231 8.90 26.93 -13.62
CA VAL A 231 8.80 25.56 -13.10
C VAL A 231 9.19 25.43 -11.62
N LYS A 232 9.57 26.52 -10.92
CA LYS A 232 10.12 26.47 -9.55
C LYS A 232 9.24 25.71 -8.58
N ALA A 233 7.92 25.86 -8.67
CA ALA A 233 6.98 25.13 -7.83
C ALA A 233 7.04 23.61 -8.09
N ASN A 234 7.05 23.20 -9.36
CA ASN A 234 7.13 21.79 -9.75
C ASN A 234 8.49 21.18 -9.38
N VAL A 235 9.59 21.95 -9.53
CA VAL A 235 10.93 21.55 -9.06
C VAL A 235 10.91 21.21 -7.59
N LYS A 236 10.32 22.09 -6.76
CA LYS A 236 10.21 21.87 -5.32
C LYS A 236 9.39 20.62 -4.97
N VAL A 237 8.24 20.44 -5.63
CA VAL A 237 7.38 19.26 -5.39
C VAL A 237 8.13 17.97 -5.74
N GLN A 238 8.70 17.88 -6.94
CA GLN A 238 9.41 16.67 -7.37
C GLN A 238 10.63 16.35 -6.49
N LEU A 239 11.40 17.37 -6.10
CA LEU A 239 12.52 17.20 -5.17
C LEU A 239 12.05 16.66 -3.82
N ARG A 240 10.94 17.18 -3.27
CA ARG A 240 10.38 16.68 -2.00
C ARG A 240 9.85 15.27 -2.13
N GLU A 241 9.19 14.93 -3.24
CA GLU A 241 8.75 13.56 -3.50
C GLU A 241 9.93 12.59 -3.58
N GLU A 242 11.06 12.99 -4.18
CA GLU A 242 12.26 12.16 -4.21
C GLU A 242 12.88 11.96 -2.82
N ARG A 243 12.99 13.04 -2.04
CA ARG A 243 13.45 12.95 -0.65
C ARG A 243 12.50 12.08 0.19
N TYR A 244 11.20 12.20 -0.02
CA TYR A 244 10.20 11.36 0.64
C TYR A 244 10.38 9.88 0.28
N ARG A 245 10.55 9.54 -1.01
CA ARG A 245 10.85 8.16 -1.43
C ARG A 245 12.10 7.60 -0.73
N ALA A 246 13.16 8.40 -0.60
CA ALA A 246 14.38 7.99 0.10
C ALA A 246 14.13 7.77 1.61
N ILE A 247 13.29 8.59 2.24
CA ILE A 247 12.87 8.41 3.64
C ILE A 247 12.09 7.12 3.80
N ILE A 248 11.11 6.84 2.93
CA ILE A 248 10.34 5.58 2.95
C ILE A 248 11.28 4.38 2.76
N ALA A 249 12.20 4.43 1.80
CA ALA A 249 13.15 3.34 1.57
C ALA A 249 14.01 3.06 2.82
N LYS A 250 14.49 4.10 3.49
CA LYS A 250 15.23 3.96 4.76
C LYS A 250 14.36 3.36 5.86
N GLU A 251 13.10 3.78 5.94
CA GLU A 251 12.17 3.25 6.94
C GLU A 251 11.82 1.77 6.66
N VAL A 252 11.62 1.40 5.39
CA VAL A 252 11.50 0.00 4.95
C VAL A 252 12.72 -0.79 5.42
N ASP A 253 13.93 -0.33 5.12
CA ASP A 253 15.18 -1.00 5.53
C ASP A 253 15.30 -1.19 7.05
N SER A 254 14.70 -0.29 7.84
CA SER A 254 14.66 -0.41 9.31
C SER A 254 13.74 -1.53 9.82
N ILE A 255 12.74 -1.94 9.03
CA ILE A 255 11.80 -3.00 9.39
C ILE A 255 12.46 -4.36 9.12
N SER A 256 12.80 -5.09 10.18
CA SER A 256 13.42 -6.43 10.06
C SER A 256 12.45 -7.46 9.47
N LEU A 257 12.99 -8.38 8.68
CA LEU A 257 12.30 -9.57 8.16
C LEU A 257 12.76 -10.87 8.84
N ALA A 258 13.61 -10.79 9.87
CA ALA A 258 14.24 -11.96 10.50
C ALA A 258 13.22 -12.92 11.13
N ASP A 259 12.14 -12.37 11.70
CA ASP A 259 11.12 -13.13 12.42
C ASP A 259 9.95 -13.54 11.52
N VAL A 260 10.04 -13.29 10.21
CA VAL A 260 8.97 -13.64 9.26
C VAL A 260 8.94 -15.17 9.07
N PRO A 261 7.81 -15.84 9.35
CA PRO A 261 7.69 -17.29 9.31
C PRO A 261 7.44 -17.78 7.87
N TRP A 262 8.40 -17.57 6.97
CA TRP A 262 8.28 -17.81 5.52
C TRP A 262 7.72 -19.17 5.12
N ALA A 263 8.08 -20.24 5.84
CA ALA A 263 7.55 -21.58 5.55
C ALA A 263 6.04 -21.66 5.83
N LYS A 264 5.59 -21.09 6.94
CA LYS A 264 4.16 -21.07 7.30
C LYS A 264 3.37 -20.12 6.41
N LEU A 265 3.95 -18.96 6.05
CA LEU A 265 3.31 -18.00 5.14
C LEU A 265 3.11 -18.58 3.74
N ARG A 266 4.09 -19.31 3.19
CA ARG A 266 3.92 -19.99 1.89
C ARG A 266 2.83 -21.06 1.95
N ALA A 267 2.76 -21.84 3.04
CA ALA A 267 1.71 -22.83 3.23
C ALA A 267 0.32 -22.19 3.36
N TYR A 268 0.22 -21.07 4.11
CA TYR A 268 -1.00 -20.28 4.24
C TYR A 268 -1.44 -19.73 2.89
N ALA A 269 -0.56 -19.00 2.19
CA ALA A 269 -0.85 -18.40 0.89
C ALA A 269 -1.27 -19.45 -0.15
N LEU A 270 -0.66 -20.64 -0.14
CA LEU A 270 -1.01 -21.71 -1.06
C LEU A 270 -2.47 -22.15 -0.84
N GLY A 271 -2.89 -22.31 0.42
CA GLY A 271 -4.27 -22.65 0.76
C GLY A 271 -5.30 -21.54 0.51
N GLN A 272 -4.87 -20.33 0.12
CA GLN A 272 -5.76 -19.23 -0.32
C GLN A 272 -5.88 -19.15 -1.85
N LEU A 273 -5.12 -19.96 -2.58
CA LEU A 273 -5.14 -20.00 -4.05
C LEU A 273 -6.06 -21.10 -4.60
N ASP A 274 -6.35 -22.12 -3.78
CA ASP A 274 -7.32 -23.19 -4.03
C ASP A 274 -8.77 -22.69 -3.91
#